data_AF-A0A1Q8DQY9-F1
#
_entry.id   AF-A0A1Q8DQY9-F1
#
_cell.length_a   1.000
_cell.length_b   1.000
_cell.length_c   1.000
_cell.angle_alpha   90.00
_cell.angle_beta   90.00
_cell.angle_gamma   90.00
#
_symmetry.space_group_name_H-M   'P 1'
#
loop_
_entity.id
_entity.type
_entity.pdbx_description
1 polymer ?
#
loop_
_entity_poly.entity_id
_entity_poly.type
_entity_poly.pdbx_seq_one_letter_code
_entity_poly.pdbx_strand_id
1 'polypeptide(L)'
;MTQVTPIIAVAAALRARLDKTHQYSFVKSLSNIAIDTVSGIKYPRTWDLEDPDTEVGYLNANDVTSLIQHNGFRFWGSHTCSDQPEYMFEPVVRTSQFLLDTIINGCFQFIDQPLSPTTVRDIIRAINTKLQEMVNFGYLIGAKCWYNTELNSETLLMQGKLYLDYDFTPVPNLENLNLNQTITDTYLVNFADLVAAAA
;
A
#
# COMPACT_ATOMS: atom_id res chain seq x y z
N MET A 1 15.89 29.07 19.03
CA MET A 1 14.48 28.63 18.93
C MET A 1 14.44 27.38 18.10
N THR A 2 13.79 26.31 18.57
CA THR A 2 13.57 25.10 17.78
C THR A 2 12.63 25.46 16.63
N GLN A 3 13.08 25.32 15.37
CA GLN A 3 12.26 25.58 14.20
C GLN A 3 11.17 24.51 14.10
N VAL A 4 9.91 24.92 13.95
CA VAL A 4 8.80 23.99 13.75
C VAL A 4 8.69 23.70 12.25
N THR A 5 9.10 22.53 11.83
CA THR A 5 8.92 22.05 10.46
C THR A 5 7.47 21.56 10.27
N PRO A 6 6.77 21.96 9.21
CA PRO A 6 5.47 21.39 8.87
C PRO A 6 5.57 19.88 8.68
N ILE A 7 4.77 19.11 9.41
CA ILE A 7 4.86 17.64 9.38
C ILE A 7 4.56 17.04 8.00
N ILE A 8 3.76 17.73 7.20
CA ILE A 8 3.43 17.33 5.82
C ILE A 8 4.69 17.23 4.95
N ALA A 9 5.65 18.15 5.12
CA ALA A 9 6.92 18.09 4.37
C ALA A 9 7.75 16.86 4.76
N VAL A 10 7.74 16.50 6.04
CA VAL A 10 8.41 15.30 6.55
C VAL A 10 7.71 14.04 6.02
N ALA A 11 6.38 14.00 6.00
CA ALA A 11 5.60 12.90 5.44
C ALA A 11 5.91 12.68 3.96
N ALA A 12 5.91 13.75 3.16
CA ALA A 12 6.22 13.69 1.72
C ALA A 12 7.66 13.23 1.46
N ALA A 13 8.64 13.75 2.21
CA ALA A 13 10.03 13.31 2.11
C ALA A 13 10.19 11.84 2.50
N LEU A 14 9.49 11.40 3.57
CA LEU A 14 9.50 10.02 4.01
C LEU A 14 8.89 9.10 2.96
N ARG A 15 7.77 9.50 2.32
CA ARG A 15 7.12 8.73 1.24
C ARG A 15 8.07 8.51 0.07
N ALA A 16 8.74 9.57 -0.38
CA ALA A 16 9.71 9.48 -1.47
C ALA A 16 10.91 8.59 -1.09
N ARG A 17 11.42 8.69 0.14
CA ARG A 17 12.48 7.80 0.65
C ARG A 17 12.00 6.35 0.66
N LEU A 18 10.80 6.10 1.20
CA LEU A 18 10.21 4.77 1.33
C LEU A 18 10.04 4.10 -0.03
N ASP A 19 9.48 4.81 -1.01
CA ASP A 19 9.33 4.33 -2.40
C ASP A 19 10.67 3.86 -2.99
N LYS A 20 11.74 4.61 -2.71
CA LYS A 20 13.06 4.36 -3.30
C LYS A 20 13.87 3.28 -2.58
N THR A 21 13.77 3.20 -1.25
CA THR A 21 14.74 2.44 -0.44
C THR A 21 14.15 1.28 0.34
N HIS A 22 12.83 1.25 0.57
CA HIS A 22 12.21 0.16 1.31
C HIS A 22 12.04 -1.07 0.41
N GLN A 23 12.25 -2.28 0.94
CA GLN A 23 12.10 -3.52 0.15
C GLN A 23 10.69 -3.71 -0.44
N TYR A 24 9.69 -3.14 0.24
CA TYR A 24 8.29 -3.14 -0.20
C TYR A 24 7.90 -1.86 -0.96
N SER A 25 8.83 -0.91 -1.17
CA SER A 25 8.62 0.29 -1.98
C SER A 25 7.26 0.99 -1.71
N PHE A 26 6.55 1.39 -2.76
CA PHE A 26 5.28 2.12 -2.72
C PHE A 26 4.11 1.36 -2.09
N VAL A 27 4.20 0.03 -1.92
CA VAL A 27 3.12 -0.75 -1.27
C VAL A 27 3.20 -0.75 0.25
N LYS A 28 4.31 -0.25 0.82
CA LYS A 28 4.43 -0.10 2.28
C LYS A 28 3.87 1.25 2.72
N SER A 29 2.99 1.21 3.72
CA SER A 29 2.45 2.43 4.35
C SER A 29 3.52 3.22 5.08
N LEU A 30 3.37 4.55 5.09
CA LEU A 30 4.11 5.49 5.96
C LEU A 30 3.96 5.18 7.46
N SER A 31 2.86 4.55 7.85
CA SER A 31 2.59 4.17 9.24
C SER A 31 3.68 3.25 9.80
N ASN A 32 4.05 3.51 11.05
CA ASN A 32 5.04 2.78 11.82
C ASN A 32 6.46 2.78 11.20
N ILE A 33 6.80 3.81 10.42
CA ILE A 33 8.17 4.05 9.95
C ILE A 33 8.83 5.11 10.83
N ALA A 34 10.09 4.86 11.21
CA ALA A 34 10.86 5.79 12.02
C ALA A 34 11.20 7.08 11.26
N ILE A 35 11.05 8.20 11.95
CA ILE A 35 11.37 9.55 11.49
C ILE A 35 12.60 10.02 12.27
N ASP A 36 13.74 10.01 11.58
CA ASP A 36 15.07 10.34 12.07
C ASP A 36 15.41 11.84 11.99
N THR A 37 14.58 12.62 11.29
CA THR A 37 14.81 14.05 11.02
C THR A 37 14.14 14.99 12.01
N VAL A 38 13.46 14.47 13.03
CA VAL A 38 12.69 15.25 14.01
C VAL A 38 13.17 14.97 15.43
N SER A 39 13.07 15.99 16.29
CA SER A 39 13.51 15.92 17.70
C SER A 39 12.38 16.05 18.73
N GLY A 40 11.14 16.25 18.28
CA GLY A 40 9.99 16.40 19.17
C GLY A 40 8.67 16.62 18.43
N ILE A 41 7.58 16.46 19.17
CA ILE A 41 6.21 16.74 18.73
C ILE A 41 5.76 18.04 19.42
N LYS A 42 5.28 19.02 18.66
CA LYS A 42 4.87 20.32 19.20
C LYS A 42 3.69 20.21 20.18
N TYR A 43 2.74 19.33 19.86
CA TYR A 43 1.54 19.07 20.66
C TYR A 43 1.43 17.56 20.88
N PRO A 44 2.13 17.00 21.90
CA PRO A 44 2.06 15.58 22.19
C PRO A 44 0.63 15.20 22.62
N ARG A 45 0.25 13.96 22.28
CA ARG A 45 -1.07 13.38 22.53
C ARG A 45 -0.88 12.00 23.16
N THR A 46 -1.87 11.53 23.92
CA THR A 46 -1.83 10.19 24.49
C THR A 46 -1.89 9.13 23.39
N TRP A 47 -1.12 8.07 23.57
CA TRP A 47 -1.08 6.90 22.69
C TRP A 47 -0.68 5.68 23.51
N ASP A 48 -1.29 4.55 23.18
CA ASP A 48 -0.98 3.24 23.73
C ASP A 48 -1.06 2.21 22.58
N LEU A 49 -0.30 1.12 22.69
CA LEU A 49 -0.28 0.06 21.69
C LEU A 49 -1.43 -0.94 21.88
N GLU A 50 -1.82 -1.17 23.13
CA GLU A 50 -2.81 -2.16 23.56
C GLU A 50 -4.20 -1.52 23.70
N ASP A 51 -4.26 -0.24 24.06
CA ASP A 51 -5.50 0.51 24.26
C ASP A 51 -5.75 1.54 23.14
N PRO A 52 -6.76 1.35 22.27
CA PRO A 52 -7.13 2.33 21.27
C PRO A 52 -7.86 3.57 21.85
N ASP A 53 -8.31 3.56 23.12
CA ASP A 53 -8.99 4.68 23.77
C ASP A 53 -7.99 5.79 24.21
N THR A 54 -7.34 6.37 23.20
CA THR A 54 -6.34 7.43 23.36
C THR A 54 -6.62 8.59 22.41
N GLU A 55 -6.01 9.76 22.65
CA GLU A 55 -6.17 10.90 21.74
C GLU A 55 -5.69 10.57 20.32
N VAL A 56 -4.57 9.83 20.18
CA VAL A 56 -4.08 9.35 18.89
C VAL A 56 -5.00 8.30 18.29
N GLY A 57 -5.53 7.37 19.09
CA GLY A 57 -6.47 6.34 18.64
C GLY A 57 -7.76 6.96 18.10
N TYR A 58 -8.33 7.94 18.80
CA TYR A 58 -9.48 8.73 18.34
C TYR A 58 -9.23 9.41 17.00
N LEU A 59 -8.06 10.05 16.82
CA LEU A 59 -7.70 10.71 15.57
C LEU A 59 -7.59 9.70 14.41
N ASN A 60 -6.92 8.56 14.64
CA ASN A 60 -6.76 7.54 13.61
C ASN A 60 -8.11 6.90 13.22
N ALA A 61 -9.01 6.68 14.17
CA ALA A 61 -10.37 6.20 13.92
C ALA A 61 -11.24 7.19 13.12
N ASN A 62 -10.79 8.44 12.99
CA ASN A 62 -11.42 9.49 12.17
C ASN A 62 -10.51 9.89 10.98
N ASP A 63 -9.70 8.94 10.50
CA ASP A 63 -8.84 9.07 9.31
C ASP A 63 -7.78 10.18 9.40
N VAL A 64 -7.37 10.54 10.62
CA VAL A 64 -6.30 11.50 10.88
C VAL A 64 -5.05 10.78 11.36
N THR A 65 -4.09 10.64 10.46
CA THR A 65 -2.75 10.14 10.80
C THR A 65 -2.05 11.08 11.78
N SER A 66 -1.51 10.51 12.85
CA SER A 66 -0.90 11.23 13.96
C SER A 66 0.58 10.89 14.10
N LEU A 67 1.27 11.57 15.02
CA LEU A 67 2.64 11.25 15.42
C LEU A 67 2.65 10.61 16.79
N ILE A 68 3.49 9.58 16.94
CA ILE A 68 3.75 8.93 18.23
C ILE A 68 5.25 8.96 18.53
N GLN A 69 5.59 8.82 19.80
CA GLN A 69 6.96 8.63 20.26
C GLN A 69 7.07 7.24 20.92
N HIS A 70 7.37 6.23 20.10
CA HIS A 70 7.58 4.86 20.54
C HIS A 70 8.71 4.24 19.71
N ASN A 71 9.84 3.90 20.36
CA ASN A 71 11.07 3.48 19.68
C ASN A 71 11.47 4.45 18.56
N GLY A 72 11.53 5.75 18.90
CA GLY A 72 11.69 6.88 17.97
C GLY A 72 10.37 7.58 17.66
N PHE A 73 10.43 8.59 16.78
CA PHE A 73 9.23 9.27 16.28
C PHE A 73 8.68 8.52 15.08
N ARG A 74 7.36 8.34 15.01
CA ARG A 74 6.70 7.58 13.94
C ARG A 74 5.39 8.22 13.54
N PHE A 75 5.00 8.06 12.28
CA PHE A 75 3.61 8.22 11.88
C PHE A 75 2.80 7.03 12.41
N TRP A 76 1.58 7.31 12.85
CA TRP A 76 0.62 6.32 13.31
C TRP A 76 -0.73 6.58 12.67
N GLY A 77 -1.15 5.62 11.84
CA GLY A 77 -2.32 5.73 10.98
C GLY A 77 -1.94 5.56 9.52
N SER A 78 -2.80 4.86 8.79
CA SER A 78 -2.59 4.53 7.37
C SER A 78 -3.80 4.84 6.50
N HIS A 79 -4.86 5.38 7.11
CA HIS A 79 -6.08 5.72 6.42
C HIS A 79 -5.93 6.97 5.57
N THR A 80 -6.74 7.06 4.52
CA THR A 80 -7.00 8.26 3.75
C THR A 80 -8.35 8.84 4.16
N CYS A 81 -8.61 10.10 3.82
CA CYS A 81 -9.92 10.72 4.02
C CYS A 81 -10.93 10.37 2.91
N SER A 82 -10.80 9.21 2.26
CA SER A 82 -11.70 8.79 1.19
C SER A 82 -13.03 8.29 1.78
N ASP A 83 -14.13 8.63 1.11
CA ASP A 83 -15.47 8.10 1.38
C ASP A 83 -15.71 6.73 0.74
N GLN A 84 -14.77 6.25 -0.08
CA GLN A 84 -14.84 4.96 -0.77
C GLN A 84 -14.00 3.91 -0.02
N PRO A 85 -14.61 2.84 0.51
CA PRO A 85 -13.91 1.83 1.31
C PRO A 85 -12.71 1.19 0.63
N GLU A 86 -12.73 1.04 -0.70
CA GLU A 86 -11.62 0.50 -1.49
C GLU A 86 -10.35 1.38 -1.47
N TYR A 87 -10.49 2.69 -1.21
CA TYR A 87 -9.40 3.66 -1.15
C TYR A 87 -9.06 4.08 0.29
N MET A 88 -9.59 3.35 1.28
CA MET A 88 -9.40 3.63 2.70
C MET A 88 -7.92 3.68 3.10
N PHE A 89 -7.04 2.88 2.50
CA PHE A 89 -5.61 2.82 2.88
C PHE A 89 -4.69 3.61 1.93
N GLU A 90 -3.76 4.38 2.49
CA GLU A 90 -2.71 5.11 1.76
C GLU A 90 -1.91 4.24 0.79
N PRO A 91 -1.37 3.06 1.17
CA PRO A 91 -0.62 2.22 0.23
C PRO A 91 -1.48 1.70 -0.92
N VAL A 92 -2.80 1.54 -0.74
CA VAL A 92 -3.71 1.14 -1.82
C VAL A 92 -3.81 2.26 -2.84
N VAL A 93 -4.12 3.48 -2.39
CA VAL A 93 -4.17 4.66 -3.27
C VAL A 93 -2.82 4.90 -3.96
N ARG A 94 -1.72 4.77 -3.23
CA ARG A 94 -0.37 4.94 -3.78
C ARG A 94 -0.07 3.90 -4.86
N THR A 95 -0.46 2.65 -4.65
CA THR A 95 -0.33 1.57 -5.63
C THR A 95 -1.12 1.86 -6.90
N SER A 96 -2.38 2.31 -6.76
CA SER A 96 -3.23 2.67 -7.91
C SER A 96 -2.60 3.76 -8.78
N GLN A 97 -2.09 4.83 -8.15
CA GLN A 97 -1.46 5.95 -8.87
C GLN A 97 -0.14 5.51 -9.53
N PHE A 98 0.70 4.76 -8.81
CA PHE A 98 1.96 4.25 -9.36
C PHE A 98 1.71 3.32 -10.56
N LEU A 99 0.69 2.48 -10.47
CA LEU A 99 0.33 1.56 -11.54
C LEU A 99 -0.15 2.30 -12.79
N LEU A 100 -1.03 3.30 -12.60
CA LEU A 100 -1.53 4.13 -13.68
C LEU A 100 -0.39 4.83 -14.42
N ASP A 101 0.50 5.52 -13.69
CA ASP A 101 1.65 6.20 -14.27
C ASP A 101 2.58 5.22 -15.01
N THR A 102 2.80 4.02 -14.44
CA THR A 102 3.66 3.00 -15.07
C THR A 102 3.08 2.51 -16.38
N ILE A 103 1.78 2.21 -16.42
CA ILE A 103 1.09 1.71 -17.61
C ILE A 103 1.04 2.81 -18.69
N ILE A 104 0.65 4.04 -18.33
CA ILE A 104 0.59 5.17 -19.27
C ILE A 104 1.97 5.40 -19.92
N ASN A 105 3.03 5.47 -19.11
CA ASN A 105 4.38 5.67 -19.62
C ASN A 105 4.84 4.50 -20.52
N GLY A 106 4.52 3.26 -20.14
CA GLY A 106 4.83 2.08 -20.97
C GLY A 106 4.08 2.05 -22.31
N CYS A 107 2.87 2.62 -22.33
CA CYS A 107 2.03 2.70 -23.52
C CYS A 107 2.45 3.78 -24.52
N PHE A 108 3.34 4.70 -24.15
CA PHE A 108 3.76 5.83 -24.99
C PHE A 108 4.24 5.40 -26.38
N GLN A 109 4.93 4.25 -26.49
CA GLN A 109 5.43 3.70 -27.75
C GLN A 109 4.33 3.33 -28.77
N PHE A 110 3.09 3.13 -28.31
CA PHE A 110 1.96 2.76 -29.16
C PHE A 110 1.12 3.96 -29.60
N ILE A 111 1.36 5.13 -29.02
CA ILE A 111 0.67 6.37 -29.42
C ILE A 111 1.03 6.69 -30.87
N ASP A 112 0.03 7.12 -31.64
CA ASP A 112 0.11 7.42 -33.08
C ASP A 112 0.52 6.24 -33.98
N GLN A 113 0.57 5.01 -33.45
CA GLN A 113 0.72 3.81 -34.27
C GLN A 113 -0.62 3.44 -34.95
N PRO A 114 -0.60 2.76 -36.11
CA PRO A 114 -1.81 2.27 -36.75
C PRO A 114 -2.64 1.39 -35.79
N LEU A 115 -3.92 1.75 -35.60
CA LEU A 115 -4.86 0.98 -34.81
C LEU A 115 -5.28 -0.28 -35.57
N SER A 116 -4.61 -1.40 -35.28
CA SER A 116 -4.90 -2.72 -35.85
C SER A 116 -5.16 -3.75 -34.75
N PRO A 117 -5.88 -4.86 -35.04
CA PRO A 117 -6.05 -5.95 -34.07
C PRO A 117 -4.72 -6.53 -33.55
N THR A 118 -3.64 -6.43 -34.33
CA THR A 118 -2.30 -6.82 -33.88
C THR A 118 -1.75 -5.83 -32.87
N THR A 119 -1.79 -4.53 -33.18
CA THR A 119 -1.37 -3.46 -32.25
C THR A 119 -2.11 -3.55 -30.91
N VAL A 120 -3.44 -3.76 -30.92
CA VAL A 120 -4.24 -3.91 -29.69
C VAL A 120 -3.79 -5.12 -28.87
N ARG A 121 -3.56 -6.28 -29.51
CA ARG A 121 -3.06 -7.47 -28.82
C ARG A 121 -1.66 -7.27 -28.23
N ASP A 122 -0.81 -6.53 -28.93
CA ASP A 122 0.55 -6.23 -28.46
C ASP A 122 0.53 -5.28 -27.26
N ILE A 123 -0.34 -4.25 -27.26
CA ILE A 123 -0.57 -3.37 -26.09
C ILE A 123 -1.03 -4.21 -24.89
N ILE A 124 -2.08 -5.03 -25.06
CA ILE A 124 -2.60 -5.88 -23.98
C ILE A 124 -1.53 -6.83 -23.45
N ARG A 125 -0.69 -7.41 -24.34
CA ARG A 125 0.42 -8.29 -23.93
C ARG A 125 1.47 -7.51 -23.13
N ALA A 126 1.84 -6.30 -23.57
CA ALA A 126 2.81 -5.47 -22.87
C ALA A 126 2.32 -5.08 -21.47
N ILE A 127 1.06 -4.62 -21.35
CA ILE A 127 0.44 -4.29 -20.06
C ILE A 127 0.41 -5.52 -19.15
N ASN A 128 -0.11 -6.65 -19.63
CA ASN A 128 -0.16 -7.88 -18.83
C ASN A 128 1.23 -8.36 -18.40
N THR A 129 2.24 -8.24 -19.27
CA THR A 129 3.62 -8.60 -18.90
C THR A 129 4.09 -7.77 -17.72
N LYS A 130 3.84 -6.45 -17.74
CA LYS A 130 4.22 -5.58 -16.64
C LYS A 130 3.43 -5.85 -15.35
N LEU A 131 2.13 -6.12 -15.47
CA LEU A 131 1.27 -6.49 -14.35
C LEU A 131 1.76 -7.78 -13.69
N GLN A 132 2.08 -8.81 -14.48
CA GLN A 132 2.59 -10.07 -13.97
C GLN A 132 3.97 -9.92 -13.33
N GLU A 133 4.84 -9.06 -13.87
CA GLU A 133 6.10 -8.70 -13.22
C GLU A 133 5.86 -8.13 -11.81
N MET A 134 4.89 -7.22 -11.65
CA MET A 134 4.55 -6.65 -10.34
C MET A 134 3.94 -7.68 -9.37
N VAL A 135 3.13 -8.62 -9.86
CA VAL A 135 2.61 -9.74 -9.06
C VAL A 135 3.78 -10.62 -8.59
N ASN A 136 4.71 -10.95 -9.47
CA ASN A 136 5.88 -11.78 -9.15
C ASN A 136 6.80 -11.12 -8.11
N PHE A 137 6.92 -9.79 -8.13
CA PHE A 137 7.64 -9.03 -7.11
C PHE A 137 6.86 -8.82 -5.81
N GLY A 138 5.60 -9.27 -5.75
CA GLY A 138 4.76 -9.13 -4.57
C GLY A 138 4.23 -7.71 -4.34
N TYR A 139 4.21 -6.86 -5.37
CA TYR A 139 3.58 -5.54 -5.31
C TYR A 139 2.07 -5.59 -5.54
N LEU A 140 1.58 -6.67 -6.13
CA LEU A 140 0.16 -6.94 -6.36
C LEU A 140 -0.14 -8.40 -6.01
N ILE A 141 -1.36 -8.69 -5.58
CA ILE A 141 -1.83 -10.07 -5.39
C ILE A 141 -2.22 -10.71 -6.73
N GLY A 142 -2.80 -9.91 -7.63
CA GLY A 142 -3.20 -10.32 -8.97
C GLY A 142 -3.61 -9.12 -9.80
N ALA A 143 -3.52 -9.23 -11.13
CA ALA A 143 -3.95 -8.19 -12.05
C ALA A 143 -4.07 -8.73 -13.48
N LYS A 144 -4.96 -8.13 -14.27
CA LYS A 144 -5.18 -8.50 -15.68
C LYS A 144 -5.66 -7.31 -16.50
N CYS A 145 -5.23 -7.24 -17.75
CA CYS A 145 -5.74 -6.30 -18.76
C CYS A 145 -6.42 -7.04 -19.92
N TRP A 146 -7.52 -6.50 -20.43
CA TRP A 146 -8.26 -7.06 -21.56
C TRP A 146 -8.90 -5.98 -22.45
N TYR A 147 -9.35 -6.40 -23.62
CA TYR A 147 -10.09 -5.55 -24.55
C TYR A 147 -11.55 -5.42 -24.10
N ASN A 148 -12.04 -4.19 -23.92
CA ASN A 148 -13.43 -3.95 -23.56
C ASN A 148 -14.32 -3.93 -24.83
N THR A 149 -15.13 -4.96 -25.03
CA THR A 149 -16.02 -5.06 -26.19
C THR A 149 -17.20 -4.10 -26.16
N GLU A 150 -17.59 -3.62 -24.98
CA GLU A 150 -18.74 -2.73 -24.78
C GLU A 150 -18.40 -1.27 -25.07
N LEU A 151 -17.19 -0.83 -24.72
CA LEU A 151 -16.73 0.55 -24.90
C LEU A 151 -16.13 0.82 -26.29
N ASN A 152 -15.71 -0.21 -27.02
CA ASN A 152 -15.08 -0.05 -28.33
C ASN A 152 -16.07 -0.24 -29.50
N SER A 153 -16.97 0.71 -29.68
CA SER A 153 -17.85 0.74 -30.87
C SER A 153 -17.08 1.07 -32.16
N GLU A 154 -17.64 0.69 -33.31
CA GLU A 154 -17.05 0.98 -34.64
C GLU A 154 -16.76 2.48 -34.83
N THR A 155 -17.73 3.34 -34.49
CA THR A 155 -17.60 4.80 -34.56
C THR A 155 -16.44 5.32 -33.72
N LEU A 156 -16.21 4.71 -32.55
CA LEU A 156 -15.16 5.12 -31.63
C LEU A 156 -13.77 4.70 -32.14
N LEU A 157 -13.68 3.47 -32.67
CA LEU A 157 -12.45 2.96 -33.30
C LEU A 157 -12.09 3.75 -34.55
N MET A 158 -13.08 4.16 -35.36
CA MET A 158 -12.86 5.06 -36.52
C MET A 158 -12.29 6.42 -36.12
N GLN A 159 -12.53 6.88 -34.88
CA GLN A 159 -11.93 8.10 -34.34
C GLN A 159 -10.52 7.87 -33.76
N GLY A 160 -9.95 6.68 -33.92
CA GLY A 160 -8.62 6.34 -33.39
C GLY A 160 -8.58 6.16 -31.87
N LYS A 161 -9.74 5.97 -31.22
CA LYS A 161 -9.83 5.78 -29.77
C LYS A 161 -9.88 4.29 -29.44
N LEU A 162 -9.28 3.92 -28.32
CA LEU A 162 -9.23 2.55 -27.82
C LEU A 162 -9.43 2.57 -26.31
N TYR A 163 -10.36 1.74 -25.82
CA TYR A 163 -10.56 1.51 -24.40
C TYR A 163 -10.07 0.10 -24.05
N LEU A 164 -9.17 0.04 -23.07
CA LEU A 164 -8.74 -1.21 -22.46
C LEU A 164 -9.08 -1.13 -20.98
N ASP A 165 -9.62 -2.22 -20.45
CA ASP A 165 -9.83 -2.35 -19.02
C ASP A 165 -8.65 -3.10 -18.42
N TYR A 166 -8.38 -2.79 -17.15
CA TYR A 166 -7.54 -3.62 -16.32
C TYR A 166 -8.05 -3.60 -14.88
N ASP A 167 -7.92 -4.73 -14.21
CA ASP A 167 -8.15 -4.86 -12.78
C ASP A 167 -6.84 -5.23 -12.06
N PHE A 168 -6.81 -4.97 -10.76
CA PHE A 168 -5.72 -5.39 -9.89
C PHE A 168 -6.22 -5.53 -8.45
N THR A 169 -5.57 -6.41 -7.71
CA THR A 169 -5.73 -6.56 -6.26
C THR A 169 -4.46 -6.03 -5.59
N PRO A 170 -4.52 -4.88 -4.89
CA PRO A 170 -3.38 -4.33 -4.17
C PRO A 170 -3.02 -5.24 -2.98
N VAL A 171 -1.79 -5.12 -2.48
CA VAL A 171 -1.40 -5.79 -1.23
C VAL A 171 -2.10 -5.10 -0.05
N PRO A 172 -2.87 -5.83 0.78
CA PRO A 172 -3.56 -5.23 1.91
C PRO A 172 -2.58 -4.80 3.01
N ASN A 173 -2.89 -3.68 3.68
CA ASN A 173 -2.13 -3.26 4.85
C ASN A 173 -2.56 -4.09 6.07
N LEU A 174 -1.60 -4.66 6.79
CA LEU A 174 -1.87 -5.32 8.07
C LEU A 174 -1.98 -4.25 9.17
N GLU A 175 -3.17 -3.66 9.31
CA GLU A 175 -3.42 -2.64 10.30
C GLU A 175 -3.61 -3.21 11.71
N ASN A 176 -4.41 -4.27 11.83
CA ASN A 176 -4.73 -4.88 13.13
C ASN A 176 -4.34 -6.36 13.14
N LEU A 177 -3.32 -6.70 13.93
CA LEU A 177 -2.95 -8.08 14.21
C LEU A 177 -3.58 -8.52 15.54
N ASN A 178 -4.60 -9.39 15.46
CA ASN A 178 -5.29 -9.91 16.64
C ASN A 178 -4.77 -11.31 16.99
N LEU A 179 -4.54 -11.56 18.28
CA LEU A 179 -4.08 -12.85 18.80
C LEU A 179 -5.17 -13.50 19.66
N ASN A 180 -5.56 -14.73 19.31
CA ASN A 180 -6.43 -15.55 20.14
C ASN A 180 -5.58 -16.47 21.00
N GLN A 181 -5.42 -16.11 22.27
CA GLN A 181 -4.61 -16.87 23.21
C GLN A 181 -5.41 -18.02 23.84
N THR A 182 -4.78 -19.17 24.05
CA THR A 182 -5.38 -20.33 24.71
C THR A 182 -4.37 -20.96 25.65
N ILE A 183 -4.74 -21.12 26.91
CA ILE A 183 -3.96 -21.87 27.90
C ILE A 183 -4.29 -23.37 27.71
N THR A 184 -3.27 -24.21 27.60
CA THR A 184 -3.42 -25.66 27.43
C THR A 184 -2.42 -26.44 28.26
N ASP A 185 -2.86 -27.58 28.80
CA ASP A 185 -2.04 -28.57 29.51
C ASP A 185 -1.53 -29.70 28.59
N THR A 186 -1.86 -29.65 27.29
CA THR A 186 -1.46 -30.67 26.28
C THR A 186 0.04 -30.98 26.31
N TYR A 187 0.87 -29.98 26.63
CA TYR A 187 2.32 -30.11 26.65
C TYR A 187 2.89 -30.68 27.96
N LEU A 188 2.05 -30.93 28.97
CA LEU A 188 2.46 -31.49 30.26
C LEU A 188 2.48 -33.02 30.28
N VAL A 189 1.92 -33.69 29.27
CA VAL A 189 1.72 -35.16 29.27
C VAL A 189 3.03 -35.96 29.39
N ASN A 190 4.14 -35.42 28.86
CA ASN A 190 5.47 -36.04 28.94
C ASN A 190 6.46 -35.18 29.75
N PHE A 191 5.98 -34.47 30.76
CA PHE A 191 6.81 -33.55 31.54
C PHE A 191 8.05 -34.23 32.14
N ALA A 192 7.93 -35.49 32.58
CA ALA A 192 9.07 -36.27 33.09
C ALA A 192 10.15 -36.53 32.02
N ASP A 193 9.76 -36.83 30.78
CA ASP A 193 10.69 -37.05 29.67
C ASP A 193 11.37 -35.74 29.24
N LEU A 194 10.65 -34.61 29.29
CA LEU A 194 11.20 -33.28 29.03
C LEU A 194 12.25 -32.88 30.07
N VAL A 195 12.04 -33.24 31.34
CA VAL A 195 13.04 -33.03 32.42
C VAL A 195 14.28 -33.90 32.18
N ALA A 196 14.11 -35.16 31.80
CA ALA A 196 15.23 -36.07 31.54
C ALA A 196 16.07 -35.67 30.31
N ALA A 197 15.45 -35.11 29.27
CA ALA A 197 16.14 -34.66 28.05
C ALA A 197 16.93 -33.35 28.21
N ALA A 198 16.70 -32.61 29.29
CA ALA A 198 17.37 -31.34 29.58
C ALA A 198 18.64 -31.50 30.46
N ALA A 199 18.93 -32.71 30.93
CA ALA A 199 20.11 -33.06 31.73
C ALA A 199 21.25 -33.62 30.86
#